data_AF-A0A7C8JBG9-F1
#
_entry.id   AF-A0A7C8JBG9-F1
#
_cell.length_a   1.000
_cell.length_b   1.000
_cell.length_c   1.000
_cell.angle_alpha   90.00
_cell.angle_beta   90.00
_cell.angle_gamma   90.00
#
_symmetry.space_group_name_H-M   'P 1'
#
loop_
_entity.id
_entity.type
_entity.pdbx_description
1 polymer ?
#
loop_
_entity_poly.entity_id
_entity_poly.type
_entity_poly.pdbx_seq_one_letter_code
_entity_poly.pdbx_strand_id
1 'polypeptide(L)'
;MSSTTIHPSRLSQIPRPKSKKPSRPKPPKPQPASTSLTRSQLRKKIRDLTRLLNPPSSATATTKLPATTRIDHERALSAYKHELSLQQTSSKVQLLEKRYHKVRFFERRKATRALSRLNREFNALDNNTSAGEESKKEKEGLINKIHAAEVDLNYIMHYPPLEKYISLYRSGDSKDTNQKRERIRQDIEKRMEEGTLDRGDALVEANAAEGFGGGVDGKNKKKSNSNSNNKKQGHDGNKNGKSIPDKNEDEDEDEDEGSDGGFFEL
;
A
#
# COMPACT_ATOMS: atom_id res chain seq x y z
N MET A 1 -60.06 -31.79 5.94
CA MET A 1 -58.99 -32.81 6.02
C MET A 1 -58.90 -33.49 4.67
N SER A 2 -58.06 -33.00 3.75
CA SER A 2 -57.90 -33.60 2.42
C SER A 2 -56.50 -34.21 2.36
N SER A 3 -56.39 -35.52 2.58
CA SER A 3 -55.13 -36.26 2.49
C SER A 3 -54.83 -36.54 1.02
N THR A 4 -53.88 -35.82 0.45
CA THR A 4 -53.38 -36.09 -0.90
C THR A 4 -52.56 -37.38 -0.89
N THR A 5 -53.22 -38.51 -1.06
CA THR A 5 -52.55 -39.82 -1.16
C THR A 5 -51.85 -39.91 -2.50
N ILE A 6 -50.53 -39.73 -2.49
CA ILE A 6 -49.68 -39.84 -3.68
C ILE A 6 -49.62 -41.32 -4.10
N HIS A 7 -49.92 -41.60 -5.37
CA HIS A 7 -49.89 -42.94 -5.93
C HIS A 7 -48.47 -43.55 -5.87
N PRO A 8 -48.29 -44.85 -5.54
CA PRO A 8 -46.98 -45.46 -5.26
C PRO A 8 -45.97 -45.35 -6.41
N SER A 9 -46.43 -45.32 -7.66
CA SER A 9 -45.56 -45.14 -8.84
C SER A 9 -44.92 -43.75 -8.95
N ARG A 10 -45.48 -42.73 -8.25
CA ARG A 10 -44.93 -41.36 -8.22
C ARG A 10 -43.99 -41.11 -7.04
N LEU A 11 -43.92 -42.00 -6.04
CA LEU A 11 -43.03 -41.82 -4.89
C LEU A 11 -41.54 -41.80 -5.29
N SER A 12 -41.15 -42.58 -6.30
CA SER A 12 -39.77 -42.66 -6.79
C SER A 12 -39.33 -41.42 -7.58
N GLN A 13 -40.28 -40.61 -8.03
CA GLN A 13 -40.02 -39.37 -8.78
C GLN A 13 -39.94 -38.14 -7.88
N ILE A 14 -40.24 -38.26 -6.59
CA ILE A 14 -40.08 -37.17 -5.62
C ILE A 14 -38.60 -37.03 -5.29
N PRO A 15 -37.97 -35.87 -5.58
CA PRO A 15 -36.57 -35.65 -5.23
C PRO A 15 -36.42 -35.71 -3.71
N ARG A 16 -35.59 -36.64 -3.20
CA ARG A 16 -35.27 -36.69 -1.77
C ARG A 16 -34.56 -35.39 -1.37
N PRO A 17 -34.91 -34.76 -0.24
CA PRO A 17 -34.18 -33.59 0.24
C PRO A 17 -32.71 -33.99 0.46
N LYS A 18 -31.79 -33.32 -0.24
CA LYS A 18 -30.36 -33.59 -0.13
C LYS A 18 -29.94 -33.39 1.34
N SER A 19 -29.46 -34.44 2.00
CA SER A 19 -28.90 -34.30 3.35
C SER A 19 -27.73 -33.32 3.31
N LYS A 20 -27.76 -32.29 4.17
CA LYS A 20 -26.61 -31.40 4.36
C LYS A 20 -25.46 -32.26 4.90
N LYS A 21 -24.48 -32.58 4.05
CA LYS A 21 -23.27 -33.28 4.49
C LYS A 21 -22.62 -32.46 5.62
N PRO A 22 -22.11 -33.08 6.69
CA PRO A 22 -21.41 -32.36 7.74
C PRO A 22 -20.24 -31.59 7.10
N SER A 23 -20.17 -30.28 7.39
CA SER A 23 -19.07 -29.44 6.94
C SER A 23 -17.77 -30.02 7.46
N ARG A 24 -16.90 -30.51 6.56
CA ARG A 24 -15.54 -30.87 6.92
C ARG A 24 -14.87 -29.62 7.50
N PRO A 25 -14.16 -29.71 8.64
CA PRO A 25 -13.39 -28.58 9.16
C PRO A 25 -12.43 -28.14 8.06
N LYS A 26 -12.44 -26.84 7.73
CA LYS A 26 -11.54 -26.29 6.73
C LYS A 26 -10.11 -26.57 7.19
N PRO A 27 -9.20 -27.02 6.30
CA PRO A 27 -7.81 -27.21 6.67
C PRO A 27 -7.25 -25.88 7.20
N PRO A 28 -6.39 -25.91 8.22
CA PRO A 28 -5.78 -24.69 8.75
C PRO A 28 -5.09 -23.96 7.59
N LYS A 29 -5.38 -22.66 7.44
CA LYS A 29 -4.74 -21.84 6.42
C LYS A 29 -3.21 -21.91 6.64
N PRO A 30 -2.42 -22.08 5.56
CA PRO A 30 -0.96 -22.10 5.69
C PRO A 30 -0.52 -20.82 6.39
N GLN A 31 0.12 -20.97 7.55
CA GLN A 31 0.73 -19.86 8.25
C GLN A 31 1.91 -19.38 7.39
N PRO A 32 2.12 -18.06 7.24
CA PRO A 32 3.28 -17.57 6.51
C PRO A 32 4.55 -18.06 7.21
N ALA A 33 5.56 -18.46 6.44
CA ALA A 33 6.86 -18.90 6.96
C ALA A 33 7.67 -17.77 7.63
N SER A 34 7.04 -16.63 7.94
CA SER A 34 7.67 -15.51 8.62
C SER A 34 7.72 -15.78 10.12
N THR A 35 8.90 -15.63 10.69
CA THR A 35 9.17 -15.68 12.13
C THR A 35 8.48 -14.56 12.94
N SER A 36 7.85 -13.58 12.28
CA SER A 36 7.17 -12.46 12.93
C SER A 36 5.74 -12.77 13.32
N LEU A 37 5.33 -12.27 14.49
CA LEU A 37 3.97 -12.43 15.00
C LEU A 37 2.99 -11.56 14.21
N THR A 38 1.78 -12.05 13.98
CA THR A 38 0.71 -11.24 13.39
C THR A 38 0.27 -10.10 14.32
N ARG A 39 -0.32 -9.03 13.77
CA ARG A 39 -0.82 -7.87 14.54
C ARG A 39 -1.73 -8.26 15.70
N SER A 40 -2.61 -9.25 15.51
CA SER A 40 -3.52 -9.75 16.55
C SER A 40 -2.80 -10.53 17.63
N GLN A 41 -1.80 -11.34 17.26
CA GLN A 41 -0.93 -12.05 18.21
C GLN A 41 -0.08 -11.09 19.03
N LEU A 42 0.48 -10.03 18.42
CA LEU A 42 1.20 -8.98 19.15
C LEU A 42 0.31 -8.27 20.17
N ARG A 43 -0.90 -7.85 19.76
CA ARG A 43 -1.89 -7.26 20.67
C ARG A 43 -2.25 -8.20 21.83
N LYS A 44 -2.35 -9.51 21.56
CA LYS A 44 -2.58 -10.52 22.61
C LYS A 44 -1.40 -10.61 23.58
N LYS A 45 -0.17 -10.75 23.06
CA LYS A 45 1.06 -10.80 23.88
C LYS A 45 1.26 -9.56 24.74
N ILE A 46 1.02 -8.37 24.18
CA ILE A 46 1.07 -7.11 24.94
C ILE A 46 0.06 -7.14 26.09
N ARG A 47 -1.19 -7.50 25.80
CA ARG A 47 -2.27 -7.56 26.81
C ARG A 47 -1.96 -8.56 27.93
N ASP A 48 -1.48 -9.75 27.56
CA ASP A 48 -1.15 -10.82 28.51
C ASP A 48 0.02 -10.39 29.40
N LEU A 49 1.08 -9.80 28.85
CA LEU A 49 2.21 -9.28 29.63
C LEU A 49 1.84 -8.07 30.49
N THR A 50 1.00 -7.14 30.00
CA THR A 50 0.55 -6.01 30.80
C THR A 50 -0.27 -6.46 32.00
N ARG A 51 -1.13 -7.48 31.83
CA ARG A 51 -1.92 -8.06 32.92
C ARG A 51 -1.06 -8.84 33.91
N LEU A 52 -0.03 -9.52 33.41
CA LEU A 52 0.93 -10.25 34.24
C LEU A 52 1.78 -9.30 35.11
N LEU A 53 2.21 -8.17 34.55
CA LEU A 53 3.01 -7.17 35.27
C LEU A 53 2.18 -6.29 36.21
N ASN A 54 0.91 -6.04 35.85
CA ASN A 54 -0.05 -5.26 36.63
C ASN A 54 -1.26 -6.13 37.01
N PRO A 55 -1.08 -7.11 37.92
CA PRO A 55 -2.19 -7.92 38.39
C PRO A 55 -3.21 -7.04 39.12
N PRO A 56 -4.52 -7.30 38.98
CA PRO A 56 -5.54 -6.58 39.73
C PRO A 56 -5.35 -6.78 41.24
N SER A 57 -5.69 -5.77 42.04
CA SER A 57 -5.45 -5.68 43.50
C SER A 57 -6.00 -6.86 44.33
N SER A 58 -6.89 -7.67 43.76
CA SER A 58 -7.42 -8.89 44.37
C SER A 58 -6.46 -10.10 44.33
N ALA A 59 -5.39 -10.07 43.53
CA ALA A 59 -4.48 -11.22 43.31
C ALA A 59 -3.15 -11.15 44.11
N THR A 60 -3.05 -10.19 45.04
CA THR A 60 -1.80 -9.57 45.56
C THR A 60 -0.84 -10.47 46.35
N ALA A 61 -1.19 -11.69 46.76
CA ALA A 61 -0.33 -12.48 47.65
C ALA A 61 0.57 -13.52 46.94
N THR A 62 0.18 -14.06 45.79
CA THR A 62 0.83 -15.24 45.18
C THR A 62 1.61 -14.95 43.89
N THR A 63 1.58 -13.71 43.39
CA THR A 63 2.11 -13.31 42.06
C THR A 63 3.19 -12.22 42.13
N LYS A 64 3.96 -12.14 43.21
CA LYS A 64 5.19 -11.32 43.21
C LYS A 64 6.26 -12.05 42.39
N LEU A 65 6.33 -11.71 41.10
CA LEU A 65 7.38 -12.19 40.20
C LEU A 65 8.77 -11.80 40.74
N PRO A 66 9.78 -12.68 40.66
CA PRO A 66 11.18 -12.31 40.91
C PRO A 66 11.59 -11.07 40.12
N ALA A 67 12.48 -10.25 40.69
CA ALA A 67 12.91 -9.01 40.04
C ALA A 67 13.48 -9.25 38.63
N THR A 68 14.28 -10.32 38.45
CA THR A 68 14.85 -10.70 37.15
C THR A 68 13.76 -11.00 36.10
N THR A 69 12.77 -11.82 36.44
CA THR A 69 11.72 -12.19 35.48
C THR A 69 10.79 -11.02 35.17
N ARG A 70 10.56 -10.13 36.13
CA ARG A 70 9.84 -8.88 35.92
C ARG A 70 10.55 -8.00 34.87
N ILE A 71 11.86 -7.80 35.00
CA ILE A 71 12.67 -7.03 34.03
C ILE A 71 12.60 -7.67 32.64
N ASP A 72 12.70 -8.99 32.54
CA ASP A 72 12.60 -9.70 31.26
C ASP A 72 11.23 -9.51 30.60
N HIS A 73 10.15 -9.56 31.38
CA HIS A 73 8.79 -9.31 30.89
C HIS A 73 8.57 -7.85 30.48
N GLU A 74 9.13 -6.88 31.22
CA GLU A 74 9.09 -5.46 30.85
C GLU A 74 9.84 -5.20 29.54
N ARG A 75 11.02 -5.82 29.36
CA ARG A 75 11.79 -5.78 28.12
C ARG A 75 11.01 -6.40 26.96
N ALA A 76 10.40 -7.57 27.17
CA ALA A 76 9.60 -8.24 26.15
C ALA A 76 8.35 -7.43 25.78
N LEU A 77 7.68 -6.81 26.75
CA LEU A 77 6.54 -5.92 26.52
C LEU A 77 6.94 -4.71 25.67
N SER A 78 8.07 -4.08 25.98
CA SER A 78 8.61 -2.97 25.19
C SER A 78 8.90 -3.40 23.75
N ALA A 79 9.55 -4.57 23.56
CA ALA A 79 9.83 -5.13 22.24
C ALA A 79 8.55 -5.39 21.43
N TYR A 80 7.52 -6.01 22.02
CA TYR A 80 6.26 -6.26 21.32
C TYR A 80 5.49 -4.97 20.99
N LYS A 81 5.53 -3.95 21.84
CA LYS A 81 4.94 -2.64 21.55
C LYS A 81 5.64 -1.97 20.36
N HIS A 82 6.97 -2.03 20.32
CA HIS A 82 7.76 -1.52 19.20
C HIS A 82 7.47 -2.29 17.90
N GLU A 83 7.42 -3.62 17.94
CA GLU A 83 7.05 -4.42 16.77
C GLU A 83 5.64 -4.08 16.26
N LEU A 84 4.68 -3.88 17.16
CA LEU A 84 3.33 -3.47 16.80
C LEU A 84 3.31 -2.09 16.14
N SER A 85 4.09 -1.12 16.63
CA SER A 85 4.16 0.21 16.02
C SER A 85 4.77 0.16 14.61
N LEU A 86 5.83 -0.63 14.40
CA LEU A 86 6.43 -0.87 13.08
C LEU A 86 5.43 -1.51 12.10
N GLN A 87 4.65 -2.50 12.54
CA GLN A 87 3.62 -3.10 11.69
C GLN A 87 2.53 -2.09 11.33
N GLN A 88 2.16 -1.21 12.26
CA GLN A 88 1.18 -0.15 12.01
C GLN A 88 1.70 0.90 11.03
N THR A 89 2.95 1.36 11.17
CA THR A 89 3.55 2.32 10.23
C THR A 89 3.70 1.71 8.84
N SER A 90 4.19 0.47 8.74
CA SER A 90 4.28 -0.26 7.46
C SER A 90 2.91 -0.41 6.79
N SER A 91 1.87 -0.75 7.56
CA SER A 91 0.49 -0.84 7.04
C SER A 91 -0.01 0.51 6.53
N LYS A 92 0.27 1.61 7.24
CA LYS A 92 -0.08 2.98 6.81
C LYS A 92 0.63 3.37 5.52
N VAL A 93 1.93 3.07 5.41
CA VAL A 93 2.71 3.30 4.18
C VAL A 93 2.09 2.54 3.00
N GLN A 94 1.78 1.25 3.16
CA GLN A 94 1.16 0.44 2.10
C GLN A 94 -0.21 0.98 1.68
N LEU A 95 -1.00 1.47 2.64
CA LEU A 95 -2.31 2.08 2.36
C LEU A 95 -2.16 3.36 1.53
N LEU A 96 -1.25 4.26 1.94
CA LEU A 96 -0.99 5.51 1.22
C LEU A 96 -0.42 5.25 -0.16
N GLU A 97 0.52 4.31 -0.28
CA GLU A 97 1.10 3.90 -1.54
C GLU A 97 0.02 3.42 -2.50
N LYS A 98 -0.84 2.48 -2.09
CA LYS A 98 -1.97 2.00 -2.91
C LYS A 98 -2.93 3.14 -3.30
N ARG A 99 -3.26 4.03 -2.36
CA ARG A 99 -4.20 5.15 -2.59
C ARG A 99 -3.68 6.12 -3.64
N TYR A 100 -2.40 6.47 -3.59
CA TYR A 100 -1.80 7.48 -4.47
C TYR A 100 -1.02 6.89 -5.65
N HIS A 101 -0.88 5.56 -5.73
CA HIS A 101 -0.13 4.86 -6.78
C HIS A 101 -0.52 5.33 -8.19
N LYS A 102 -1.82 5.40 -8.49
CA LYS A 102 -2.29 5.82 -9.82
C LYS A 102 -2.04 7.28 -10.13
N VAL A 103 -2.25 8.17 -9.16
CA VAL A 103 -1.96 9.60 -9.33
C VAL A 103 -0.46 9.79 -9.58
N ARG A 104 0.39 9.21 -8.72
CA ARG A 104 1.85 9.24 -8.85
C ARG A 104 2.31 8.61 -10.17
N PHE A 105 1.68 7.54 -10.64
CA PHE A 105 2.00 6.92 -11.93
C PHE A 105 1.77 7.88 -13.11
N PHE A 106 0.60 8.54 -13.17
CA PHE A 106 0.32 9.49 -14.25
C PHE A 106 1.21 10.72 -14.19
N GLU A 107 1.47 11.25 -13.00
CA GLU A 107 2.38 12.38 -12.84
C GLU A 107 3.82 12.01 -13.20
N ARG A 108 4.30 10.83 -12.76
CA ARG A 108 5.62 10.31 -13.15
C ARG A 108 5.74 10.20 -14.66
N ARG A 109 4.70 9.66 -15.32
CA ARG A 109 4.66 9.56 -16.78
C ARG A 109 4.65 10.93 -17.46
N LYS A 110 4.04 11.95 -16.84
CA LYS A 110 4.07 13.33 -17.34
C LYS A 110 5.45 13.97 -17.16
N ALA A 111 6.04 13.87 -15.97
CA ALA A 111 7.36 14.39 -15.64
C ALA A 111 8.46 13.76 -16.51
N THR A 112 8.47 12.42 -16.65
CA THR A 112 9.41 11.70 -17.53
C THR A 112 9.31 12.13 -19.00
N ARG A 113 8.09 12.35 -19.52
CA ARG A 113 7.90 12.87 -20.89
C ARG A 113 8.40 14.31 -21.03
N ALA A 114 8.14 15.15 -20.04
CA ALA A 114 8.62 16.54 -20.03
C ALA A 114 10.15 16.60 -20.02
N LEU A 115 10.80 15.84 -19.13
CA LEU A 115 12.26 15.71 -19.05
C LEU A 115 12.84 15.17 -20.35
N SER A 116 12.25 14.11 -20.93
CA SER A 116 12.71 13.56 -22.22
C SER A 116 12.59 14.58 -23.36
N ARG A 117 11.52 15.39 -23.39
CA ARG A 117 11.36 16.45 -24.38
C ARG A 117 12.43 17.53 -24.22
N LEU A 118 12.65 18.03 -23.01
CA LEU A 118 13.66 19.06 -22.72
C LEU A 118 15.08 18.58 -23.06
N ASN A 119 15.41 17.33 -22.75
CA ASN A 119 16.71 16.76 -23.12
C ASN A 119 16.89 16.65 -24.65
N ARG A 120 15.82 16.35 -25.39
CA ARG A 120 15.87 16.35 -26.87
C ARG A 120 16.08 17.75 -27.43
N GLU A 121 15.37 18.75 -26.88
CA GLU A 121 15.55 20.15 -27.25
C GLU A 121 16.99 20.61 -26.96
N PHE A 122 17.54 20.24 -25.80
CA PHE A 122 18.91 20.58 -25.41
C PHE A 122 19.93 19.95 -26.35
N ASN A 123 19.80 18.66 -26.62
CA ASN A 123 20.68 17.97 -27.57
C ASN A 123 20.57 18.55 -28.99
N ALA A 124 19.36 18.93 -29.44
CA ALA A 124 19.18 19.54 -30.76
C ALA A 124 19.86 20.91 -30.86
N LEU A 125 19.81 21.70 -29.78
CA LEU A 125 20.47 23.00 -29.71
C LEU A 125 21.99 22.88 -29.54
N ASP A 126 22.46 21.81 -28.91
CA ASP A 126 23.89 21.56 -28.73
C ASP A 126 24.57 21.09 -30.03
N ASN A 127 23.87 20.27 -30.83
CA ASN A 127 24.36 19.82 -32.14
C ASN A 127 24.32 20.92 -33.21
N ASN A 128 23.42 21.91 -33.10
CA ASN A 128 23.40 23.08 -33.98
C ASN A 128 24.37 24.13 -33.44
N THR A 129 25.65 24.04 -33.83
CA THR A 129 26.82 24.85 -33.40
C THR A 129 26.69 26.37 -33.68
N SER A 130 25.65 27.01 -33.13
CA SER A 130 25.39 28.44 -33.24
C SER A 130 26.10 29.13 -32.08
N ALA A 131 27.33 29.61 -32.27
CA ALA A 131 28.15 30.23 -31.23
C ALA A 131 27.73 31.68 -30.89
N GLY A 132 26.43 31.99 -30.95
CA GLY A 132 25.88 33.31 -30.61
C GLY A 132 25.57 33.43 -29.11
N GLU A 133 25.70 34.63 -28.55
CA GLU A 133 25.32 34.95 -27.16
C GLU A 133 23.84 34.64 -26.85
N GLU A 134 22.96 34.75 -27.84
CA GLU A 134 21.55 34.40 -27.73
C GLU A 134 21.34 32.88 -27.56
N SER A 135 22.11 32.06 -28.26
CA SER A 135 22.08 30.60 -28.13
C SER A 135 22.58 30.15 -26.75
N LYS A 136 23.57 30.83 -26.16
CA LYS A 136 24.04 30.53 -24.80
C LYS A 136 22.96 30.77 -23.74
N LYS A 137 22.22 31.88 -23.84
CA LYS A 137 21.10 32.18 -22.93
C LYS A 137 19.96 31.17 -23.07
N GLU A 138 19.65 30.74 -24.29
CA GLU A 138 18.69 29.65 -24.50
C GLU A 138 19.15 28.33 -23.87
N LYS A 139 20.43 27.96 -24.03
CA LYS A 139 21.00 26.76 -23.38
C LYS A 139 20.86 26.82 -21.86
N GLU A 140 21.23 27.94 -21.25
CA GLU A 140 21.12 28.13 -19.79
C GLU A 140 19.67 28.04 -19.30
N GLY A 141 18.74 28.70 -20.00
CA GLY A 141 17.31 28.60 -19.70
C GLY A 141 16.77 27.17 -19.82
N LEU A 142 17.33 26.37 -20.73
CA LEU A 142 16.94 24.98 -20.93
C LEU A 142 17.52 24.06 -19.85
N ILE A 143 18.76 24.28 -19.42
CA ILE A 143 19.38 23.60 -18.27
C ILE A 143 18.52 23.82 -17.01
N ASN A 144 18.09 25.05 -16.75
CA ASN A 144 17.24 25.37 -15.60
C ASN A 144 15.88 24.63 -15.67
N LYS A 145 15.30 24.51 -16.87
CA LYS A 145 14.06 23.74 -17.07
C LYS A 145 14.27 22.24 -16.89
N ILE A 146 15.42 21.70 -17.34
CA ILE A 146 15.78 20.29 -17.14
C ILE A 146 15.92 20.01 -15.65
N HIS A 147 16.65 20.84 -14.92
CA HIS A 147 16.81 20.73 -13.48
C HIS A 147 15.45 20.75 -12.76
N ALA A 148 14.58 21.71 -13.08
CA ALA A 148 13.23 21.76 -12.51
C ALA A 148 12.41 20.49 -12.81
N ALA A 149 12.53 19.92 -14.01
CA ALA A 149 11.85 18.69 -14.39
C ALA A 149 12.44 17.44 -13.69
N GLU A 150 13.74 17.44 -13.40
CA GLU A 150 14.41 16.40 -12.60
C GLU A 150 13.94 16.44 -11.15
N VAL A 151 13.88 17.63 -10.55
CA VAL A 151 13.32 17.83 -9.21
C VAL A 151 11.86 17.37 -9.16
N ASP A 152 11.04 17.70 -10.16
CA ASP A 152 9.64 17.23 -10.24
C ASP A 152 9.54 15.70 -10.33
N LEU A 153 10.39 15.07 -11.14
CA LEU A 153 10.44 13.61 -11.23
C LEU A 153 10.81 13.01 -9.87
N ASN A 154 11.89 13.50 -9.26
CA ASN A 154 12.37 13.04 -7.96
C ASN A 154 11.37 13.29 -6.84
N TYR A 155 10.60 14.37 -6.92
CA TYR A 155 9.49 14.65 -6.00
C TYR A 155 8.46 13.51 -6.03
N ILE A 156 8.08 13.05 -7.22
CA ILE A 156 7.12 11.95 -7.38
C ILE A 156 7.72 10.61 -6.93
N MET A 157 9.01 10.39 -7.16
CA MET A 157 9.72 9.16 -6.80
C MET A 157 9.91 9.03 -5.27
N HIS A 158 10.43 10.08 -4.64
CA HIS A 158 10.94 10.07 -3.26
C HIS A 158 10.04 10.83 -2.28
N TYR A 159 8.75 10.98 -2.63
CA TYR A 159 7.77 11.58 -1.74
C TYR A 159 7.71 10.84 -0.38
N PRO A 160 7.63 11.56 0.75
CA PRO A 160 7.57 10.94 2.07
C PRO A 160 6.45 9.88 2.21
N PRO A 161 6.77 8.62 2.58
CA PRO A 161 5.83 7.50 2.48
C PRO A 161 4.72 7.52 3.55
N LEU A 162 4.91 8.25 4.64
CA LEU A 162 3.93 8.41 5.71
C LEU A 162 3.04 9.64 5.53
N GLU A 163 3.23 10.41 4.47
CA GLU A 163 2.46 11.60 4.19
C GLU A 163 1.49 11.43 3.03
N LYS A 164 0.41 12.22 3.05
CA LYS A 164 -0.53 12.30 1.93
C LYS A 164 0.15 12.97 0.74
N TYR A 165 0.21 12.26 -0.40
CA TYR A 165 0.75 12.82 -1.63
C TYR A 165 0.03 14.11 -2.06
N ILE A 166 0.81 15.14 -2.39
CA ILE A 166 0.34 16.42 -2.93
C ILE A 166 0.73 16.47 -4.40
N SER A 167 -0.26 16.47 -5.28
CA SER A 167 -0.09 16.43 -6.75
C SER A 167 0.59 17.70 -7.26
N LEU A 168 1.56 17.54 -8.17
CA LEU A 168 2.26 18.68 -8.78
C LEU A 168 1.42 19.38 -9.85
N TYR A 169 0.65 18.60 -10.63
CA TYR A 169 -0.02 19.09 -11.83
C TYR A 169 -1.53 19.31 -11.65
N ARG A 170 -2.02 19.28 -10.41
CA ARG A 170 -3.39 19.63 -10.06
C ARG A 170 -3.48 21.10 -9.67
N SER A 171 -4.55 21.76 -10.12
CA SER A 171 -4.88 23.14 -9.79
C SER A 171 -5.90 23.21 -8.66
N GLY A 172 -5.95 24.33 -7.94
CA GLY A 172 -6.99 24.62 -6.94
C GLY A 172 -6.67 24.18 -5.51
N ASP A 173 -5.39 24.03 -5.18
CA ASP A 173 -4.94 23.66 -3.84
C ASP A 173 -4.80 24.90 -2.93
N SER A 174 -5.01 24.72 -1.62
CA SER A 174 -4.94 25.80 -0.63
C SER A 174 -3.51 26.34 -0.46
N LYS A 175 -3.39 27.57 0.04
CA LYS A 175 -2.07 28.20 0.30
C LYS A 175 -1.18 27.31 1.18
N ASP A 176 -1.74 26.70 2.22
CA ASP A 176 -1.01 25.79 3.12
C ASP A 176 -0.50 24.53 2.39
N THR A 177 -1.35 23.90 1.57
CA THR A 177 -0.92 22.74 0.78
C THR A 177 0.17 23.06 -0.24
N ASN A 178 0.16 24.27 -0.82
CA ASN A 178 1.22 24.72 -1.72
C ASN A 178 2.52 25.00 -0.98
N GLN A 179 2.47 25.60 0.22
CA GLN A 179 3.65 25.78 1.06
C GLN A 179 4.26 24.43 1.47
N LYS A 180 3.42 23.46 1.85
CA LYS A 180 3.89 22.12 2.18
C LYS A 180 4.53 21.42 0.99
N ARG A 181 3.94 21.54 -0.21
CA ARG A 181 4.53 21.03 -1.46
C ARG A 181 5.92 21.60 -1.69
N GLU A 182 6.07 22.91 -1.58
CA GLU A 182 7.33 23.60 -1.84
C GLU A 182 8.41 23.21 -0.83
N ARG A 183 8.08 23.08 0.46
CA ARG A 183 9.00 22.57 1.49
C ARG A 183 9.54 21.19 1.14
N ILE A 184 8.66 20.28 0.72
CA ILE A 184 9.07 18.91 0.33
C ILE A 184 9.91 18.94 -0.96
N ARG A 185 9.57 19.82 -1.90
CA ARG A 185 10.30 19.98 -3.17
C ARG A 185 11.73 20.45 -2.94
N GLN A 186 11.92 21.45 -2.08
CA GLN A 186 13.25 21.96 -1.69
C GLN A 186 14.08 20.91 -0.95
N ASP A 187 13.46 20.15 -0.04
CA ASP A 187 14.15 19.07 0.68
C ASP A 187 14.59 17.94 -0.26
N ILE A 188 13.82 17.66 -1.33
CA ILE A 188 14.18 16.68 -2.35
C ILE A 188 15.26 17.22 -3.29
N GLU A 189 15.20 18.49 -3.68
CA GLU A 189 16.23 19.16 -4.48
C GLU A 189 17.57 19.14 -3.75
N LYS A 190 17.60 19.46 -2.45
CA LYS A 190 18.81 19.37 -1.63
C LYS A 190 19.37 17.94 -1.58
N ARG A 191 18.52 16.94 -1.35
CA ARG A 191 18.94 15.52 -1.33
C ARG A 191 19.42 15.03 -2.71
N MET A 192 18.87 15.61 -3.79
CA MET A 192 19.30 15.35 -5.16
C MET A 192 20.71 15.86 -5.40
N GLU A 193 21.01 17.09 -4.99
CA GLU A 193 22.34 17.71 -5.09
C GLU A 193 23.38 16.96 -4.23
N GLU A 194 22.99 16.52 -3.04
CA GLU A 194 23.84 15.71 -2.15
C GLU A 194 24.06 14.27 -2.66
N GLY A 195 23.29 13.81 -3.66
CA GLY A 195 23.35 12.45 -4.18
C GLY A 195 22.85 11.38 -3.19
N THR A 196 22.08 11.76 -2.17
CA THR A 196 21.56 10.87 -1.12
C THR A 196 20.19 10.26 -1.45
N LEU A 197 19.63 10.59 -2.61
CA LEU A 197 18.41 9.97 -3.12
C LEU A 197 18.68 8.51 -3.49
N ASP A 198 18.31 7.61 -2.59
CA ASP A 198 18.34 6.16 -2.81
C ASP A 198 17.44 5.79 -4.01
N ARG A 199 17.84 4.86 -4.89
CA ARG A 199 17.02 4.42 -6.05
C ARG A 199 15.72 3.76 -5.58
N GLY A 200 14.70 4.57 -5.33
CA GLY A 200 13.39 4.17 -4.83
C GLY A 200 12.53 3.47 -5.89
N ASP A 201 12.77 2.16 -6.08
CA ASP A 201 12.11 1.37 -7.12
C ASP A 201 10.94 0.48 -6.63
N ALA A 202 10.38 0.71 -5.44
CA ALA A 202 9.14 0.03 -5.02
C ALA A 202 7.97 0.27 -6.01
N LEU A 203 7.94 1.45 -6.63
CA LEU A 203 6.91 1.82 -7.61
C LEU A 203 7.20 1.28 -9.02
N VAL A 204 8.47 1.10 -9.40
CA VAL A 204 8.85 0.52 -10.70
C VAL A 204 8.50 -0.97 -10.73
N GLU A 205 8.74 -1.70 -9.64
CA GLU A 205 8.31 -3.08 -9.47
C GLU A 205 6.78 -3.23 -9.51
N ALA A 206 6.04 -2.35 -8.82
CA ALA A 206 4.58 -2.33 -8.84
C ALA A 206 4.01 -2.06 -10.25
N ASN A 207 4.61 -1.10 -10.98
CA ASN A 207 4.20 -0.80 -12.36
C ASN A 207 4.51 -1.94 -13.34
N ALA A 208 5.60 -2.68 -13.13
CA ALA A 208 5.94 -3.87 -13.92
C ALA A 208 4.96 -5.03 -13.64
N ALA A 209 4.53 -5.19 -12.39
CA ALA A 209 3.57 -6.23 -11.97
C ALA A 209 2.15 -5.98 -12.48
N GLU A 210 1.69 -4.72 -12.56
CA GLU A 210 0.32 -4.39 -12.98
C GLU A 210 0.10 -4.32 -14.51
N GLY A 211 1.09 -4.66 -15.33
CA GLY A 211 0.93 -4.72 -16.79
C GLY A 211 0.61 -3.38 -17.46
N PHE A 212 0.71 -2.26 -16.74
CA PHE A 212 0.53 -0.88 -17.23
C PHE A 212 1.76 -0.37 -18.02
N GLY A 213 2.56 -1.28 -18.57
CA GLY A 213 3.71 -1.01 -19.44
C GLY A 213 3.27 -0.52 -20.82
N GLY A 214 2.74 0.70 -20.89
CA GLY A 214 2.61 1.44 -22.14
C GLY A 214 4.00 1.81 -22.65
N GLY A 215 4.36 1.23 -23.80
CA GLY A 215 5.72 1.19 -24.35
C GLY A 215 6.50 2.51 -24.32
N VAL A 216 7.73 2.38 -23.85
CA VAL A 216 8.87 3.14 -24.37
C VAL A 216 9.86 2.08 -24.85
N ASP A 217 10.22 2.19 -26.12
CA ASP A 217 11.12 1.29 -26.83
C ASP A 217 12.44 1.09 -26.08
N GLY A 218 12.80 -0.18 -25.90
CA GLY A 218 14.02 -0.62 -25.26
C GLY A 218 14.17 -2.13 -25.39
N LYS A 219 14.50 -2.58 -26.62
CA LYS A 219 14.87 -3.96 -26.90
C LYS A 219 16.03 -4.39 -26.00
N ASN A 220 15.75 -5.22 -25.00
CA ASN A 220 16.64 -6.31 -24.58
C ASN A 220 15.89 -7.30 -23.69
N LYS A 221 15.06 -8.15 -24.29
CA LYS A 221 14.59 -9.38 -23.65
C LYS A 221 15.67 -10.44 -23.79
N LYS A 222 16.51 -10.59 -22.77
CA LYS A 222 17.26 -11.85 -22.54
C LYS A 222 16.23 -12.94 -22.24
N LYS A 223 16.05 -13.86 -23.18
CA LYS A 223 15.34 -15.12 -22.98
C LYS A 223 16.17 -16.01 -22.04
N SER A 224 15.74 -16.18 -20.80
CA SER A 224 16.14 -17.34 -20.01
C SER A 224 15.24 -18.51 -20.38
N ASN A 225 15.86 -19.51 -20.99
CA ASN A 225 15.27 -20.77 -21.40
C ASN A 225 15.10 -21.66 -20.16
N SER A 226 13.87 -21.93 -19.72
CA SER A 226 13.58 -23.03 -18.79
C SER A 226 12.52 -23.93 -19.40
N ASN A 227 13.03 -25.03 -19.90
CA ASN A 227 12.33 -26.18 -20.45
C ASN A 227 11.55 -26.91 -19.34
N SER A 228 10.23 -27.06 -19.48
CA SER A 228 9.52 -28.17 -18.82
C SER A 228 8.22 -28.49 -19.56
N ASN A 229 8.27 -29.61 -20.28
CA ASN A 229 7.14 -30.36 -20.78
C ASN A 229 6.12 -30.65 -19.67
N ASN A 230 4.84 -30.38 -19.89
CA ASN A 230 3.87 -31.45 -19.69
C ASN A 230 2.59 -31.30 -20.52
N LYS A 231 2.06 -32.46 -20.88
CA LYS A 231 1.16 -32.76 -21.99
C LYS A 231 -0.31 -32.64 -21.58
N LYS A 232 -1.09 -32.05 -22.50
CA LYS A 232 -2.55 -32.08 -22.73
C LYS A 232 -3.43 -32.93 -21.80
N GLN A 233 -4.54 -32.35 -21.37
CA GLN A 233 -5.90 -32.89 -21.58
C GLN A 233 -6.89 -31.72 -21.70
N GLY A 234 -7.78 -31.78 -22.70
CA GLY A 234 -8.72 -30.73 -23.04
C GLY A 234 -10.11 -30.93 -22.42
N HIS A 235 -10.88 -29.85 -22.33
CA HIS A 235 -12.34 -29.87 -22.44
C HIS A 235 -12.83 -28.47 -22.83
N ASP A 236 -13.60 -28.41 -23.92
CA ASP A 236 -14.42 -27.29 -24.37
C ASP A 236 -15.49 -26.90 -23.35
N GLY A 237 -15.89 -25.61 -23.34
CA GLY A 237 -17.29 -25.26 -23.12
C GLY A 237 -17.62 -24.20 -22.06
N ASN A 238 -17.82 -22.98 -22.56
CA ASN A 238 -18.95 -22.09 -22.27
C ASN A 238 -18.86 -21.03 -21.15
N LYS A 239 -19.55 -19.93 -21.48
CA LYS A 239 -19.48 -18.54 -21.04
C LYS A 239 -20.35 -18.24 -19.80
N ASN A 240 -20.07 -17.05 -19.25
CA ASN A 240 -20.91 -16.17 -18.44
C ASN A 240 -20.99 -16.41 -16.93
N GLY A 241 -20.56 -15.38 -16.19
CA GLY A 241 -20.77 -15.23 -14.75
C GLY A 241 -19.79 -14.25 -14.11
N LYS A 242 -19.82 -12.97 -14.51
CA LYS A 242 -19.15 -11.89 -13.76
C LYS A 242 -19.92 -11.69 -12.44
N SER A 243 -19.49 -12.38 -11.39
CA SER A 243 -19.87 -12.05 -10.02
C SER A 243 -18.97 -10.93 -9.52
N ILE A 244 -19.58 -9.79 -9.27
CA ILE A 244 -19.02 -8.65 -8.54
C ILE A 244 -18.87 -9.10 -7.07
N PRO A 245 -17.68 -9.05 -6.44
CA PRO A 245 -17.59 -9.25 -5.00
C PRO A 245 -18.02 -7.97 -4.28
N ASP A 246 -18.92 -8.23 -3.34
CA ASP A 246 -19.61 -7.38 -2.39
C ASP A 246 -18.69 -6.37 -1.67
N LYS A 247 -19.15 -5.13 -1.57
CA LYS A 247 -18.53 -4.08 -0.76
C LYS A 247 -19.04 -4.26 0.67
N ASN A 248 -18.19 -4.73 1.57
CA ASN A 248 -18.42 -4.51 2.99
C ASN A 248 -17.95 -3.09 3.31
N GLU A 249 -18.93 -2.22 3.54
CA GLU A 249 -18.78 -0.93 4.19
C GLU A 249 -18.74 -1.22 5.71
N ASP A 250 -17.53 -1.24 6.28
CA ASP A 250 -17.36 -1.11 7.72
C ASP A 250 -17.33 0.41 8.01
N GLU A 251 -18.50 0.95 8.32
CA GLU A 251 -18.68 2.28 8.92
C GLU A 251 -18.31 2.18 10.41
N ASP A 252 -17.08 2.57 10.75
CA ASP A 252 -16.74 2.89 12.14
C ASP A 252 -17.00 4.41 12.33
N GLU A 253 -18.22 4.73 12.80
CA GLU A 253 -18.58 6.03 13.37
C GLU A 253 -17.92 6.16 14.75
N ASP A 254 -16.77 6.84 14.83
CA ASP A 254 -16.27 7.41 16.07
C ASP A 254 -16.81 8.86 16.16
N GLU A 255 -18.02 9.03 16.70
CA GLU A 255 -18.49 10.35 17.15
C GLU A 255 -17.83 10.68 18.49
N ASP A 256 -16.93 11.67 18.44
CA ASP A 256 -16.31 12.31 19.60
C ASP A 256 -17.37 12.91 20.54
N GLU A 257 -17.45 12.40 21.77
CA GLU A 257 -18.17 13.05 22.88
C GLU A 257 -17.51 14.41 23.19
N GLY A 258 -18.03 15.45 22.54
CA GLY A 258 -17.80 16.84 22.89
C GLY A 258 -18.47 17.16 24.23
N SER A 259 -17.66 17.17 25.29
CA SER A 259 -17.88 17.78 26.58
C SER A 259 -18.59 19.16 26.48
N ASP A 260 -19.91 19.19 26.67
CA ASP A 260 -20.67 20.42 26.90
C ASP A 260 -20.83 20.65 28.40
N GLY A 261 -19.88 21.42 28.95
CA GLY A 261 -19.95 21.94 30.31
C GLY A 261 -20.78 23.21 30.32
N GLY A 262 -21.94 23.19 30.98
CA GLY A 262 -22.78 24.38 31.11
C GLY A 262 -24.12 24.16 31.79
N PHE A 263 -24.15 23.46 32.94
CA PHE A 263 -25.38 23.32 33.73
C PHE A 263 -25.09 23.60 35.21
N PHE A 264 -25.16 24.89 35.58
CA PHE A 264 -25.72 25.45 36.82
C PHE A 264 -25.23 26.90 37.00
N GLU A 265 -26.06 27.88 36.64
CA GLU A 265 -26.11 29.16 37.36
C GLU A 265 -27.47 29.85 37.11
N LEU A 266 -28.02 30.41 38.19
CA LEU A 266 -29.32 31.09 38.42
C LEU A 266 -30.49 30.20 38.86
#